data_AF-A0A7C6S0M0-F1
#
_entry.id   AF-A0A7C6S0M0-F1
#
_cell.length_a   1.000
_cell.length_b   1.000
_cell.length_c   1.000
_cell.angle_alpha   90.00
_cell.angle_beta   90.00
_cell.angle_gamma   90.00
#
_symmetry.space_group_name_H-M   'P 1'
#
loop_
_entity.id
_entity.type
_entity.pdbx_description
1 polymer ?
#
loop_
_entity_poly.entity_id
_entity_poly.type
_entity_poly.pdbx_seq_one_letter_code
_entity_poly.pdbx_strand_id
1 'polypeptide(L)' 'DEIHIIDYKLRDLNNDNYLKQLNTYKSYISRVYEKNIWLYLFSISTGNVREII' A
#
# COMPACT_ATOMS: atom_id res chain seq x y z
N ASP A 1 -18.07 -1.74 -2.76
CA ASP A 1 -17.21 -0.55 -2.58
C ASP A 1 -15.97 -0.88 -1.77
N GLU A 2 -14.81 -0.53 -2.31
CA GLU A 2 -13.50 -0.77 -1.69
C GLU A 2 -12.53 0.35 -2.07
N ILE A 3 -11.47 0.49 -1.30
CA ILE A 3 -10.41 1.48 -1.51
C ILE A 3 -9.11 0.73 -1.74
N HIS A 4 -8.39 1.10 -2.80
CA HIS A 4 -7.10 0.55 -3.15
C HIS A 4 -6.03 1.63 -2.98
N ILE A 5 -5.01 1.37 -2.17
CA ILE A 5 -3.86 2.26 -2.00
C ILE A 5 -2.66 1.61 -2.68
N ILE A 6 -2.12 2.30 -3.69
CA ILE A 6 -0.96 1.83 -4.45
C ILE A 6 0.17 2.84 -4.23
N ASP A 7 1.24 2.39 -3.59
CA ASP A 7 2.45 3.19 -3.36
C ASP A 7 3.56 2.75 -4.32
N TYR A 8 4.03 3.72 -5.11
CA TYR A 8 4.97 3.49 -6.20
C TYR A 8 6.40 3.62 -5.71
N LYS A 9 7.18 2.57 -5.87
CA LYS A 9 8.61 2.54 -5.59
C LYS A 9 9.41 2.40 -6.87
N LEU A 10 10.62 2.94 -6.86
CA LEU A 10 11.49 2.84 -8.03
C LEU A 10 11.80 1.36 -8.34
N ARG A 11 12.35 0.62 -7.37
CA ARG A 11 12.75 -0.78 -7.59
C ARG A 11 12.43 -1.72 -6.42
N ASP A 12 12.90 -1.41 -5.22
CA ASP A 12 12.75 -2.30 -4.06
C ASP A 12 11.33 -2.23 -3.45
N LEU A 13 10.77 -3.39 -3.12
CA LEU A 13 9.46 -3.57 -2.49
C LEU A 13 9.56 -4.31 -1.14
N ASN A 14 10.77 -4.66 -0.69
CA ASN A 14 11.02 -5.49 0.50
C ASN A 14 11.46 -4.71 1.73
N ASN A 15 11.33 -3.37 1.70
CA ASN A 15 11.68 -2.53 2.84
C ASN A 15 10.52 -2.45 3.85
N ASP A 16 10.76 -2.88 5.08
CA ASP A 16 9.76 -2.88 6.16
C ASP A 16 9.25 -1.47 6.53
N ASN A 17 10.01 -0.41 6.21
CA ASN A 17 9.53 0.95 6.42
C ASN A 17 8.32 1.29 5.54
N TYR A 18 8.20 0.64 4.37
CA TYR A 18 7.05 0.83 3.50
C TYR A 18 5.77 0.24 4.11
N LEU A 19 5.88 -0.92 4.77
CA LEU A 19 4.78 -1.53 5.50
C LEU A 19 4.27 -0.60 6.60
N LYS A 20 5.17 -0.01 7.39
CA LYS A 20 4.81 0.94 8.47
C LYS A 20 4.09 2.17 7.92
N GLN A 21 4.56 2.69 6.79
CA GLN A 21 3.97 3.88 6.15
C GLN A 21 2.57 3.56 5.58
N LEU A 22 2.42 2.46 4.84
CA LEU A 22 1.15 2.02 4.27
C LEU A 22 0.10 1.72 5.35
N ASN A 23 0.49 1.08 6.45
CA ASN A 23 -0.41 0.85 7.58
C ASN A 23 -0.88 2.13 8.26
N THR A 24 -0.04 3.17 8.26
CA THR A 24 -0.44 4.51 8.75
C THR A 24 -1.52 5.10 7.85
N TYR A 25 -1.38 5.00 6.52
CA TYR A 25 -2.39 5.46 5.57
C TYR A 25 -3.70 4.67 5.70
N LYS A 26 -3.63 3.34 5.80
CA LYS A 26 -4.79 2.48 6.06
C LYS A 26 -5.53 2.91 7.32
N SER A 27 -4.80 3.09 8.42
CA SER A 27 -5.38 3.49 9.71
C SER A 27 -6.10 4.83 9.65
N TYR A 28 -5.55 5.80 8.90
CA TYR A 28 -6.19 7.10 8.72
C TYR A 28 -7.46 6.98 7.87
N ILE A 29 -7.39 6.31 6.72
CA ILE A 29 -8.51 6.22 5.77
C ILE A 29 -9.64 5.36 6.34
N SER A 30 -9.34 4.26 7.04
CA SER A 30 -10.35 3.42 7.70
C SER A 30 -11.15 4.16 8.78
N ARG A 31 -10.60 5.22 9.39
CA ARG A 31 -11.34 6.05 10.34
C ARG A 31 -12.34 7.00 9.67
N VAL A 32 -12.06 7.38 8.42
CA VAL A 32 -12.90 8.31 7.65
C VAL A 32 -13.93 7.56 6.81
N TYR A 33 -13.55 6.37 6.32
CA TYR A 33 -14.37 5.55 5.44
C TYR A 33 -14.53 4.13 6.01
N GLU A 34 -15.76 3.70 6.23
CA GLU A 34 -16.11 2.32 6.61
C GLU A 34 -16.08 1.39 5.38
N LYS A 35 -14.93 1.27 4.72
CA LYS A 35 -14.73 0.44 3.53
C LYS A 35 -13.51 -0.46 3.69
N ASN A 36 -13.52 -1.59 2.98
CA ASN A 36 -12.34 -2.45 2.88
C ASN A 36 -11.21 -1.71 2.16
N ILE A 37 -10.00 -1.79 2.73
CA ILE A 37 -8.80 -1.12 2.20
C ILE A 37 -7.72 -2.15 1.88
N TRP A 38 -7.32 -2.16 0.62
CA TRP A 38 -6.25 -2.98 0.07
C TRP A 38 -5.00 -2.14 -0.14
N LEU A 39 -3.83 -2.73 0.13
CA LEU A 39 -2.54 -2.03 0.12
C LEU A 39 -1.58 -2.74 -0.84
N TYR A 40 -0.96 -1.96 -1.72
CA TYR A 40 -0.02 -2.47 -2.72
C TYR A 40 1.23 -1.62 -2.79
N LEU A 41 2.37 -2.28 -3.00
CA LEU A 41 3.60 -1.66 -3.47
C LEU A 41 3.82 -2.04 -4.93
N PHE A 42 4.07 -1.05 -5.78
CA PHE A 42 4.36 -1.27 -7.20
C PHE A 42 5.78 -0.79 -7.54
N SER A 43 6.57 -1.63 -8.20
CA SER A 43 7.88 -1.26 -8.71
C SER A 43 7.79 -0.75 -10.14
N ILE A 44 8.13 0.51 -10.35
CA ILE A 44 8.15 1.12 -11.69
C ILE A 44 9.24 0.47 -12.56
N SER A 45 10.41 0.14 -12.01
CA SER A 45 11.51 -0.43 -12.77
C SER A 45 11.30 -1.89 -13.20
N THR A 46 10.50 -2.66 -12.46
CA THR A 46 10.31 -4.11 -12.73
C THR A 46 8.90 -4.48 -13.14
N GLY A 47 7.92 -3.61 -12.93
CA GLY A 47 6.50 -3.91 -13.11
C GLY A 47 5.93 -4.84 -12.02
N ASN A 48 6.74 -5.23 -11.03
CA ASN A 48 6.30 -6.11 -9.95
C ASN A 48 5.35 -5.40 -9.01
N VAL A 49 4.35 -6.14 -8.53
CA VAL A 49 3.43 -5.72 -7.48
C VAL A 49 3.59 -6.62 -6.26
N ARG A 50 3.55 -6.02 -5.07
CA ARG A 50 3.49 -6.73 -3.80
C ARG A 50 2.24 -6.25 -3.05
N GLU A 51 1.31 -7.17 -2.85
CA GLU A 51 0.20 -6.95 -1.93
C GLU A 51 0.70 -7.03 -0.48
N ILE A 52 0.19 -6.13 0.34
CA ILE A 52 0.50 -6.05 1.76
C ILE A 52 -0.71 -6.56 2.53
N ILE A 53 -0.55 -7.75 3.15
CA ILE A 53 -1.55 -8.43 3.98
C ILE A 53 -1.57 -7.81 5.38
#